data_AF-A0A2A4T4A3-F1
#
_entry.id   AF-A0A2A4T4A3-F1
#
_cell.length_a   1.000
_cell.length_b   1.000
_cell.length_c   1.000
_cell.angle_alpha   90.00
_cell.angle_beta   90.00
_cell.angle_gamma   90.00
#
_symmetry.space_group_name_H-M   'P 1'
#
loop_
_entity.id
_entity.type
_entity.pdbx_description
1 polymer ?
#
loop_
_entity_poly.entity_id
_entity_poly.type
_entity_poly.pdbx_seq_one_letter_code
_entity_poly.pdbx_strand_id
1 'polypeptide(L)'
;PSPHGPYWEEGMKLGYQDVGSWTLMKSTPLERRKAAWLYAQFTTSKTVSLKKTLTGLTPIRQSDLDTQELTDVAPNWGGLVEFYRSPARVQWSPTGTNVPDYPKLAQLWWQNVAEAVTGERTPQEAMDNLANSMDRVLQRLERAGIGGECAPKLNEERDAQYWFDQPGAPKPPLDNEKPQGETVKYDDLIAEWRAAQ
;
A
#
# COMPACT_ATOMS: atom_id res chain seq x y z
N PRO A 1 -13.46 -8.99 -10.06
CA PRO A 1 -13.78 -9.30 -8.64
C PRO A 1 -12.51 -9.54 -7.83
N SER A 2 -12.30 -8.72 -6.80
CA SER A 2 -11.30 -9.01 -5.78
C SER A 2 -11.95 -9.88 -4.69
N PRO A 3 -11.28 -10.93 -4.20
CA PRO A 3 -11.77 -11.67 -3.04
C PRO A 3 -11.67 -10.80 -1.79
N HIS A 4 -12.69 -10.83 -0.94
CA HIS A 4 -12.75 -10.07 0.30
C HIS A 4 -12.82 -11.00 1.52
N GLY A 5 -12.20 -10.58 2.61
CA GLY A 5 -12.33 -11.24 3.90
C GLY A 5 -13.61 -10.82 4.63
N PRO A 6 -13.98 -11.49 5.73
CA PRO A 6 -15.19 -11.19 6.50
C PRO A 6 -15.23 -9.79 7.12
N TYR A 7 -14.06 -9.15 7.24
CA TYR A 7 -13.88 -7.81 7.79
C TYR A 7 -13.96 -6.68 6.76
N TRP A 8 -14.05 -7.02 5.48
CA TRP A 8 -14.08 -6.03 4.40
C TRP A 8 -15.47 -5.42 4.26
N GLU A 9 -15.52 -4.11 4.07
CA GLU A 9 -16.76 -3.34 3.83
C GLU A 9 -16.59 -2.46 2.58
N GLU A 10 -17.70 -2.09 1.94
CA GLU A 10 -17.70 -1.21 0.77
C GLU A 10 -16.94 0.10 1.08
N GLY A 11 -16.02 0.48 0.18
CA GLY A 11 -15.11 1.60 0.37
C GLY A 11 -13.78 1.25 1.05
N MET A 12 -13.61 0.04 1.58
CA MET A 12 -12.30 -0.47 1.96
C MET A 12 -11.44 -0.81 0.74
N LYS A 13 -10.12 -0.69 0.89
CA LYS A 13 -9.18 -0.95 -0.21
C LYS A 13 -9.18 -2.41 -0.62
N LEU A 14 -8.89 -2.63 -1.91
CA LEU A 14 -8.77 -3.97 -2.49
C LEU A 14 -7.33 -4.51 -2.48
N GLY A 15 -6.35 -3.62 -2.32
CA GLY A 15 -4.95 -3.97 -2.29
C GLY A 15 -4.06 -2.77 -2.08
N TYR A 16 -2.77 -2.94 -2.44
CA TYR A 16 -1.76 -1.89 -2.35
C TYR A 16 -1.02 -1.74 -3.68
N GLN A 17 -0.41 -0.58 -3.87
CA GLN A 17 0.50 -0.29 -4.97
C GLN A 17 1.81 0.25 -4.41
N ASP A 18 2.91 -0.33 -4.86
CA ASP A 18 4.24 0.20 -4.58
C ASP A 18 4.52 1.38 -5.53
N VAL A 19 4.78 2.55 -4.94
CA VAL A 19 5.13 3.75 -5.69
C VAL A 19 6.55 4.18 -5.34
N GLY A 20 7.41 4.20 -6.36
CA GLY A 20 8.76 4.74 -6.23
C GLY A 20 8.73 6.26 -6.13
N SER A 21 9.66 6.84 -5.38
CA SER A 21 9.85 8.29 -5.31
C SER A 21 11.32 8.67 -5.45
N TRP A 22 11.57 9.87 -5.98
CA TRP A 22 12.90 10.47 -5.99
C TRP A 22 13.11 11.23 -4.68
N THR A 23 14.02 10.75 -3.84
CA THR A 23 14.38 11.43 -2.59
C THR A 23 15.64 12.27 -2.76
N LEU A 24 15.51 13.58 -2.57
CA LEU A 24 16.64 14.52 -2.61
C LEU A 24 17.05 14.91 -1.19
N MET A 25 18.20 14.40 -0.73
CA MET A 25 18.65 14.58 0.64
C MET A 25 19.03 16.05 0.95
N LYS A 26 18.59 16.54 2.11
CA LYS A 26 18.93 17.88 2.63
C LYS A 26 20.44 18.07 2.90
N SER A 27 21.18 16.98 3.10
CA SER A 27 22.64 16.99 3.31
C SER A 27 23.44 17.16 2.01
N THR A 28 22.86 16.85 0.84
CA THR A 28 23.55 17.01 -0.45
C THR A 28 23.76 18.50 -0.76
N PRO A 29 24.99 18.95 -1.11
CA PRO A 29 25.23 20.35 -1.49
C PRO A 29 24.26 20.83 -2.57
N LEU A 30 23.77 22.07 -2.44
CA LEU A 30 22.67 22.58 -3.26
C LEU A 30 22.90 22.41 -4.76
N GLU A 31 24.10 22.71 -5.25
CA GLU A 31 24.44 22.59 -6.67
C GLU A 31 24.33 21.15 -7.19
N ARG A 32 24.74 20.17 -6.39
CA ARG A 32 24.58 18.74 -6.74
C ARG A 32 23.11 18.31 -6.65
N ARG A 33 22.35 18.85 -5.69
CA ARG A 33 20.92 18.57 -5.55
C ARG A 33 20.11 19.10 -6.73
N LYS A 34 20.45 20.29 -7.25
CA LYS A 34 19.85 20.84 -8.47
C LYS A 34 20.09 19.94 -9.68
N ALA A 35 21.33 19.46 -9.85
CA ALA A 35 21.66 18.51 -10.91
C ALA A 35 20.87 17.19 -10.77
N ALA A 36 20.78 16.63 -9.57
CA ALA A 36 19.98 15.44 -9.30
C ALA A 36 18.48 15.67 -9.58
N TRP A 37 17.95 16.84 -9.25
CA TRP A 37 16.57 17.22 -9.56
C TRP A 37 16.33 17.27 -11.08
N LEU A 38 17.23 17.91 -11.85
CA LEU A 38 17.15 17.93 -13.31
C LEU A 38 17.20 16.53 -13.92
N TYR A 39 18.06 15.65 -13.39
CA TYR A 39 18.10 14.26 -13.82
C TYR A 39 16.79 13.52 -13.51
N ALA A 40 16.22 13.72 -12.32
CA ALA A 40 14.90 13.16 -11.98
C ALA A 40 13.81 13.65 -12.97
N GLN A 41 13.81 14.94 -13.34
CA GLN A 41 12.91 15.47 -14.36
C GLN A 41 13.12 14.81 -15.73
N PHE A 42 14.38 14.62 -16.15
CA PHE A 42 14.69 13.91 -17.39
C PHE A 42 14.17 12.47 -17.38
N THR A 43 14.45 11.70 -16.32
CA THR A 43 14.04 10.29 -16.23
C THR A 43 12.53 10.09 -16.14
N THR A 44 11.79 11.11 -15.68
CA THR A 44 10.34 11.11 -15.62
C THR A 44 9.70 11.89 -16.77
N SER A 45 10.49 12.46 -17.70
CA SER A 45 9.97 13.16 -18.87
C SER A 45 9.18 12.22 -19.77
N LYS A 46 8.21 12.76 -20.51
CA LYS A 46 7.24 11.98 -21.30
C LYS A 46 7.89 10.92 -22.20
N THR A 47 8.91 11.30 -22.97
CA THR A 47 9.57 10.37 -23.91
C THR A 47 10.32 9.27 -23.17
N VAL A 48 11.02 9.60 -22.08
CA VAL A 48 11.81 8.63 -21.31
C VAL A 48 10.89 7.70 -20.52
N SER A 49 9.87 8.24 -19.85
CA SER A 49 8.90 7.45 -19.08
C SER A 49 8.08 6.51 -19.96
N LEU A 50 7.66 6.95 -21.15
CA LEU A 50 6.99 6.10 -22.14
C LEU A 50 7.88 4.93 -22.56
N LYS A 51 9.14 5.19 -22.93
CA LYS A 51 10.07 4.13 -23.30
C LYS A 51 10.31 3.13 -22.16
N LYS A 52 10.44 3.61 -20.93
CA LYS A 52 10.56 2.77 -19.73
C LYS A 52 9.31 1.93 -19.52
N THR A 53 8.13 2.51 -19.67
CA THR A 53 6.84 1.80 -19.56
C THR A 53 6.74 0.68 -20.59
N LEU A 54 7.03 0.98 -21.87
CA LEU A 54 7.02 0.00 -22.96
C LEU A 54 8.01 -1.17 -22.77
N THR A 55 9.08 -0.96 -22.00
CA THR A 55 10.11 -1.97 -21.77
C THR A 55 9.92 -2.72 -20.45
N GLY A 56 9.46 -2.04 -19.41
CA GLY A 56 9.46 -2.53 -18.03
C GLY A 56 8.07 -2.65 -17.40
N LEU A 57 6.99 -2.33 -18.12
CA LEU A 57 5.60 -2.43 -17.64
C LEU A 57 5.28 -1.58 -16.40
N THR A 58 6.03 -0.48 -16.17
CA THR A 58 5.86 0.40 -15.02
C THR A 58 5.38 1.79 -15.45
N PRO A 59 4.07 1.99 -15.68
CA PRO A 59 3.53 3.30 -16.00
C PRO A 59 3.62 4.23 -14.78
N ILE A 60 4.14 5.44 -14.99
CA ILE A 60 4.24 6.47 -13.94
C ILE A 60 3.55 7.80 -14.30
N ARG A 61 3.01 7.91 -15.52
CA ARG A 61 2.30 9.11 -15.99
C ARG A 61 1.00 8.71 -16.68
N GLN A 62 -0.06 9.47 -16.41
CA GLN A 62 -1.31 9.37 -17.17
C GLN A 62 -1.05 9.56 -18.67
N SER A 63 -0.23 10.55 -19.03
CA SER A 63 0.08 10.81 -20.43
C SER A 63 0.79 9.66 -21.14
N ASP A 64 1.43 8.71 -20.43
CA ASP A 64 1.97 7.46 -20.99
C ASP A 64 0.86 6.50 -21.37
N LEU A 65 -0.10 6.34 -20.46
CA LEU A 65 -1.27 5.50 -20.68
C LEU A 65 -2.10 5.99 -21.87
N ASP A 66 -2.15 7.29 -22.17
CA ASP A 66 -3.03 7.84 -23.23
C ASP A 66 -2.43 7.82 -24.63
N THR A 67 -1.29 7.14 -24.82
CA THR A 67 -0.60 7.08 -26.13
C THR A 67 -1.13 6.00 -27.06
N GLN A 68 -0.96 6.20 -28.37
CA GLN A 68 -1.27 5.18 -29.37
C GLN A 68 -0.36 3.96 -29.21
N GLU A 69 0.92 4.17 -28.90
CA GLU A 69 1.88 3.10 -28.66
C GLU A 69 1.41 2.16 -27.53
N LEU A 70 0.81 2.70 -26.46
CA LEU A 70 0.23 1.88 -25.39
C LEU A 70 -1.05 1.15 -25.84
N THR A 71 -1.88 1.79 -26.68
CA THR A 71 -3.05 1.13 -27.27
C THR A 71 -2.64 -0.05 -28.16
N ASP A 72 -1.58 0.11 -28.96
CA ASP A 72 -1.12 -0.92 -29.90
C ASP A 72 -0.55 -2.14 -29.18
N VAL A 73 0.14 -1.94 -28.04
CA VAL A 73 0.71 -3.05 -27.25
C VAL A 73 -0.24 -3.63 -26.21
N ALA A 74 -1.34 -2.94 -25.86
CA ALA A 74 -2.27 -3.35 -24.82
C ALA A 74 -2.74 -4.82 -24.94
N PRO A 75 -3.08 -5.36 -26.14
CA PRO A 75 -3.47 -6.76 -26.29
C PRO A 75 -2.42 -7.77 -25.82
N ASN A 76 -1.14 -7.38 -25.75
CA ASN A 76 -0.04 -8.23 -25.33
C ASN A 76 0.24 -8.17 -23.81
N TRP A 77 -0.43 -7.28 -23.08
CA TRP A 77 -0.11 -6.96 -21.68
C TRP A 77 -1.17 -7.41 -20.68
N GLY A 78 -2.07 -8.32 -21.10
CA GLY A 78 -2.96 -9.04 -20.19
C GLY A 78 -3.88 -8.15 -19.35
N GLY A 79 -4.30 -6.99 -19.87
CA GLY A 79 -5.20 -6.08 -19.17
C GLY A 79 -4.52 -4.97 -18.36
N LEU A 80 -3.18 -4.87 -18.37
CA LEU A 80 -2.47 -3.83 -17.59
C LEU A 80 -2.87 -2.42 -18.00
N VAL A 81 -2.97 -2.16 -19.31
CA VAL A 81 -3.29 -0.82 -19.84
C VAL A 81 -4.74 -0.47 -19.50
N GLU A 82 -5.65 -1.42 -19.66
CA GLU A 82 -7.07 -1.32 -19.35
C GLU A 82 -7.27 -1.06 -17.86
N PHE A 83 -6.58 -1.79 -16.99
CA PHE A 83 -6.61 -1.58 -15.54
C PHE A 83 -6.22 -0.15 -15.20
N TYR A 84 -5.07 0.31 -15.69
CA TYR A 84 -4.60 1.66 -15.40
C TYR A 84 -5.38 2.76 -16.12
N ARG A 85 -6.14 2.49 -17.18
CA ARG A 85 -7.09 3.45 -17.77
C ARG A 85 -8.46 3.43 -17.07
N SER A 86 -8.79 2.37 -16.34
CA SER A 86 -10.06 2.24 -15.63
C SER A 86 -10.09 2.95 -14.27
N PRO A 87 -11.28 3.25 -13.72
CA PRO A 87 -11.44 3.74 -12.35
C PRO A 87 -10.92 2.77 -11.27
N ALA A 88 -10.82 1.47 -11.60
CA ALA A 88 -10.40 0.44 -10.64
C ALA A 88 -9.03 0.75 -10.02
N ARG A 89 -8.10 1.37 -10.74
CA ARG A 89 -6.78 1.77 -10.21
C ARG A 89 -6.85 2.58 -8.90
N VAL A 90 -7.93 3.35 -8.69
CA VAL A 90 -8.13 4.19 -7.51
C VAL A 90 -8.41 3.34 -6.27
N GLN A 91 -9.10 2.20 -6.44
CA GLN A 91 -9.39 1.25 -5.35
C GLN A 91 -8.14 0.52 -4.82
N TRP A 92 -7.03 0.58 -5.58
CA TRP A 92 -5.76 -0.07 -5.28
C TRP A 92 -4.65 0.92 -4.85
N SER A 93 -4.90 2.23 -4.96
CA SER A 93 -3.91 3.26 -4.63
C SER A 93 -3.93 3.60 -3.13
N PRO A 94 -2.76 3.85 -2.50
CA PRO A 94 -2.66 3.93 -1.05
C PRO A 94 -3.33 5.20 -0.47
N THR A 95 -4.01 5.05 0.66
CA THR A 95 -4.42 6.14 1.57
C THR A 95 -3.73 6.09 2.94
N GLY A 96 -2.70 5.25 3.08
CA GLY A 96 -2.02 5.04 4.36
C GLY A 96 -0.84 5.98 4.56
N THR A 97 -0.64 6.44 5.79
CA THR A 97 0.59 7.12 6.19
C THR A 97 1.71 6.11 6.34
N ASN A 98 2.92 6.47 5.92
CA ASN A 98 4.10 5.65 6.21
C ASN A 98 4.30 5.53 7.72
N VAL A 99 4.66 4.34 8.18
CA VAL A 99 4.99 4.11 9.59
C VAL A 99 6.42 4.60 9.92
N PRO A 100 6.67 5.06 11.16
CA PRO A 100 8.01 5.42 11.61
C PRO A 100 8.98 4.23 11.52
N ASP A 101 10.18 4.45 10.97
CA ASP A 101 11.24 3.44 10.87
C ASP A 101 10.75 2.07 10.33
N TYR A 102 9.99 2.09 9.23
CA TYR A 102 9.49 0.90 8.54
C TYR A 102 10.52 -0.23 8.40
N PRO A 103 11.80 0.03 8.04
CA PRO A 103 12.79 -1.04 7.93
C PRO A 103 12.97 -1.87 9.20
N LYS A 104 12.87 -1.26 10.39
CA LYS A 104 12.94 -1.99 11.65
C LYS A 104 11.63 -2.70 11.97
N LEU A 105 10.49 -2.04 11.77
CA LEU A 105 9.18 -2.61 12.09
C LEU A 105 8.84 -3.80 11.19
N ALA A 106 9.17 -3.73 9.90
CA ALA A 106 8.91 -4.79 8.93
C ALA A 106 9.66 -6.10 9.24
N GLN A 107 10.82 -6.04 9.91
CA GLN A 107 11.52 -7.25 10.33
C GLN A 107 10.78 -7.99 11.46
N LEU A 108 10.09 -7.27 12.33
CA LEU A 108 9.29 -7.85 13.42
C LEU A 108 8.06 -8.59 12.87
N TRP A 109 7.46 -8.09 11.79
CA TRP A 109 6.32 -8.71 11.14
C TRP A 109 6.60 -10.18 10.79
N TRP A 110 7.69 -10.44 10.07
CA TRP A 110 8.02 -11.79 9.62
C TRP A 110 8.31 -12.77 10.76
N GLN A 111 8.90 -12.30 11.85
CA GLN A 111 9.19 -13.12 13.02
C GLN A 111 7.89 -13.59 13.71
N ASN A 112 6.91 -12.70 13.84
CA ASN A 112 5.67 -13.01 14.57
C ASN A 112 4.64 -13.74 13.70
N VAL A 113 4.53 -13.39 12.42
CA VAL A 113 3.56 -14.05 11.52
C VAL A 113 3.90 -15.52 11.30
N ALA A 114 5.18 -15.88 11.28
CA ALA A 114 5.59 -17.27 11.12
C ALA A 114 5.00 -18.18 12.22
N GLU A 115 5.00 -17.72 13.48
CA GLU A 115 4.45 -18.47 14.62
C GLU A 115 2.93 -18.69 14.49
N ALA A 116 2.20 -17.70 13.97
CA ALA A 116 0.76 -17.85 13.70
C ALA A 116 0.47 -18.82 12.53
N VAL A 117 1.22 -18.71 11.44
CA VAL A 117 1.01 -19.53 10.23
C VAL A 117 1.34 -21.00 10.47
N THR A 118 2.35 -21.27 11.30
CA THR A 118 2.75 -22.63 11.69
C THR A 118 1.89 -23.23 12.80
N GLY A 119 1.07 -22.41 13.46
CA GLY A 119 0.20 -22.84 14.57
C GLY A 119 0.92 -22.98 15.91
N GLU A 120 2.16 -22.50 16.02
CA GLU A 120 2.88 -22.43 17.31
C GLU A 120 2.19 -21.47 18.30
N ARG A 121 1.53 -20.44 17.77
CA ARG A 121 0.69 -19.52 18.53
C ARG A 121 -0.63 -19.27 17.83
N THR A 122 -1.63 -18.82 18.58
CA THR A 122 -2.85 -18.29 17.99
C THR A 122 -2.56 -16.99 17.20
N PRO A 123 -3.37 -16.64 16.19
CA PRO A 123 -3.22 -15.36 15.49
C PRO A 123 -3.25 -14.16 16.44
N GLN A 124 -4.11 -14.19 17.47
CA GLN A 124 -4.18 -13.12 18.46
C GLN A 124 -2.88 -12.98 19.24
N GLU A 125 -2.35 -14.07 19.83
CA GLU A 125 -1.10 -14.01 20.59
C GLU A 125 0.09 -13.55 19.74
N ALA A 126 0.15 -13.97 18.47
CA ALA A 126 1.18 -13.52 17.54
C ALA A 126 1.07 -12.02 17.23
N MET A 127 -0.15 -11.49 17.05
CA MET A 127 -0.37 -10.07 16.83
C MET A 127 -0.11 -9.24 18.10
N ASP A 128 -0.45 -9.75 19.28
CA ASP A 128 -0.13 -9.11 20.56
C ASP A 128 1.40 -9.02 20.78
N ASN A 129 2.13 -10.10 20.48
CA ASN A 129 3.60 -10.10 20.55
C ASN A 129 4.22 -9.12 19.55
N LEU A 130 3.68 -9.06 18.34
CA LEU A 130 4.10 -8.11 17.33
C LEU A 130 3.89 -6.68 17.80
N ALA A 131 2.68 -6.35 18.28
CA ALA A 131 2.33 -5.02 18.78
C ALA A 131 3.28 -4.59 19.90
N ASN A 132 3.48 -5.44 20.91
CA ASN A 132 4.43 -5.21 21.99
C ASN A 132 5.87 -4.97 21.49
N SER A 133 6.30 -5.72 20.48
CA SER A 133 7.64 -5.58 19.90
C SER A 133 7.79 -4.27 19.12
N MET A 134 6.76 -3.88 18.37
CA MET A 134 6.71 -2.61 17.65
C MET A 134 6.69 -1.43 18.63
N ASP A 135 5.91 -1.49 19.70
CA ASP A 135 5.86 -0.44 20.73
C ASP A 135 7.21 -0.23 21.39
N ARG A 136 7.96 -1.29 21.69
CA ARG A 136 9.33 -1.16 22.21
C ARG A 136 10.28 -0.46 21.24
N VAL A 137 10.10 -0.66 19.93
CA VAL A 137 10.87 0.09 18.92
C VAL A 137 10.45 1.56 18.94
N LEU A 138 9.15 1.83 18.85
CA LEU A 138 8.58 3.18 18.80
C LEU A 138 8.92 3.99 20.06
N GLN A 139 8.85 3.39 21.25
CA GLN A 139 9.24 4.01 22.53
C GLN A 139 10.70 4.50 22.50
N ARG A 140 11.60 3.71 21.92
CA ARG A 140 13.01 4.09 21.80
C ARG A 140 13.20 5.24 20.81
N LEU A 141 12.43 5.26 19.72
CA LEU A 141 12.45 6.36 18.75
C LEU A 141 11.92 7.65 19.38
N GLU A 142 10.81 7.57 20.09
CA GLU A 142 10.20 8.68 20.84
C GLU A 142 11.21 9.26 21.83
N ARG A 143 11.78 8.43 22.72
CA ARG A 143 12.77 8.85 23.72
C ARG A 143 14.02 9.49 23.10
N ALA A 144 14.43 9.00 21.93
CA ALA A 144 15.59 9.53 21.21
C ALA A 144 15.26 10.78 20.37
N GLY A 145 13.98 11.18 20.26
CA GLY A 145 13.54 12.28 19.41
C GLY A 145 13.78 12.04 17.91
N ILE A 146 13.87 10.77 17.48
CA ILE A 146 14.10 10.43 16.08
C ILE A 146 12.85 10.77 15.27
N GLY A 147 12.99 11.72 14.33
CA GLY A 147 11.87 12.27 13.56
C GLY A 147 11.54 13.73 13.92
N GLY A 148 12.17 14.29 14.96
CA GLY A 148 11.95 15.68 15.37
C GLY A 148 10.48 15.93 15.73
N GLU A 149 9.85 16.90 15.07
CA GLU A 149 8.42 17.20 15.25
C GLU A 149 7.51 16.03 14.86
N CYS A 150 7.97 15.12 14.01
CA CYS A 150 7.24 13.94 13.57
C CYS A 150 7.69 12.67 14.31
N ALA A 151 8.43 12.80 15.42
CA ALA A 151 8.78 11.64 16.23
C ALA A 151 7.49 10.92 16.70
N PRO A 152 7.47 9.57 16.68
CA PRO A 152 6.32 8.83 17.17
C PRO A 152 6.06 9.16 18.64
N LYS A 153 4.79 9.12 19.02
CA LYS A 153 4.35 9.20 20.41
C LYS A 153 3.52 7.97 20.71
N LEU A 154 3.90 7.22 21.72
CA LEU A 154 3.07 6.11 22.17
C LEU A 154 1.82 6.65 22.85
N ASN A 155 0.69 6.02 22.51
CA ASN A 155 -0.53 6.23 23.27
C ASN A 155 -0.37 5.60 24.66
N GLU A 156 -1.10 6.13 25.62
CA GLU A 156 -1.26 5.42 26.89
C GLU A 156 -1.92 4.06 26.65
N GLU A 157 -1.57 3.08 27.47
CA GLU A 157 -2.20 1.77 27.41
C GLU A 157 -3.70 1.88 27.72
N ARG A 158 -4.50 1.18 26.92
CA ARG A 158 -5.96 1.16 26.97
C ARG A 158 -6.45 -0.23 26.65
N ASP A 159 -7.65 -0.55 27.13
CA ASP A 159 -8.31 -1.81 26.81
C ASP A 159 -8.71 -1.86 25.32
N ALA A 160 -8.96 -3.07 24.83
CA ALA A 160 -9.38 -3.28 23.45
C ALA A 160 -10.68 -2.52 23.13
N GLN A 161 -11.61 -2.46 24.10
CA GLN A 161 -12.90 -1.80 23.92
C GLN A 161 -12.74 -0.31 23.62
N TYR A 162 -11.86 0.41 24.35
CA TYR A 162 -11.56 1.80 24.03
C TYR A 162 -11.15 1.99 22.58
N TRP A 163 -10.33 1.08 22.04
CA TRP A 163 -9.88 1.13 20.65
C TRP A 163 -10.99 0.77 19.66
N PHE A 164 -11.84 -0.20 19.97
CA PHE A 164 -13.01 -0.57 19.16
C PHE A 164 -14.04 0.56 19.05
N ASP A 165 -14.13 1.41 20.06
CA ASP A 165 -15.06 2.54 20.09
C ASP A 165 -14.52 3.78 19.34
N GLN A 166 -13.28 3.77 18.85
CA GLN A 166 -12.70 4.91 18.13
C GLN A 166 -13.22 5.03 16.68
N PRO A 167 -13.27 6.24 16.11
CA PRO A 167 -13.50 6.40 14.68
C PRO A 167 -12.42 5.71 13.84
N GLY A 168 -12.83 4.87 12.88
CA GLY A 168 -11.89 4.10 12.05
C GLY A 168 -11.17 2.98 12.81
N ALA A 169 -11.74 2.53 13.94
CA ALA A 169 -11.20 1.50 14.82
C ALA A 169 -10.83 0.19 14.11
N PRO A 170 -9.91 -0.59 14.72
CA PRO A 170 -9.80 -2.02 14.41
C PRO A 170 -11.14 -2.72 14.64
N LYS A 171 -11.37 -3.80 13.90
CA LYS A 171 -12.64 -4.54 13.97
C LYS A 171 -12.60 -5.56 15.12
N PRO A 172 -13.63 -5.62 16.00
CA PRO A 172 -13.74 -6.67 17.00
C PRO A 172 -14.03 -8.03 16.33
N PRO A 173 -13.82 -9.15 17.03
CA PRO A 173 -14.17 -10.48 16.53
C PRO A 173 -15.62 -10.56 16.04
N LEU A 174 -15.82 -11.21 14.90
CA LEU A 174 -17.15 -11.47 14.34
C LEU A 174 -17.67 -12.84 14.78
N ASP A 175 -18.99 -12.99 14.83
CA ASP A 175 -19.63 -14.30 15.08
C ASP A 175 -19.23 -15.35 14.03
N ASN A 176 -18.94 -14.91 12.80
CA ASN A 176 -18.48 -15.77 11.70
C ASN A 176 -17.35 -15.11 10.88
N GLU A 177 -16.11 -15.48 11.18
CA GLU A 177 -14.91 -15.04 10.43
C GLU A 177 -14.57 -15.95 9.23
N LYS A 178 -15.39 -16.97 8.95
CA LYS A 178 -15.18 -17.91 7.83
C LYS A 178 -16.47 -18.11 7.04
N PRO A 179 -17.07 -17.03 6.48
CA PRO A 179 -18.24 -17.15 5.64
C PRO A 179 -17.91 -17.98 4.38
N GLN A 180 -18.94 -18.62 3.83
CA GLN A 180 -18.83 -19.31 2.55
C GLN A 180 -18.46 -18.29 1.46
N GLY A 181 -17.45 -18.62 0.65
CA GLY A 181 -17.05 -17.76 -0.46
C GLY A 181 -18.16 -17.60 -1.50
N GLU A 182 -18.30 -16.39 -2.03
CA GLU A 182 -19.27 -16.04 -3.06
C GLU A 182 -18.56 -15.84 -4.41
N THR A 183 -19.28 -16.12 -5.49
CA THR A 183 -18.81 -15.91 -6.87
C THR A 183 -19.69 -14.89 -7.57
N VAL A 184 -19.09 -14.02 -8.36
CA VAL A 184 -19.82 -13.11 -9.26
C VAL A 184 -19.92 -13.71 -10.66
N LYS A 185 -21.01 -13.43 -11.37
CA LYS A 185 -21.17 -13.85 -12.76
C LYS A 185 -20.23 -13.04 -13.66
N TYR A 186 -19.67 -13.70 -14.65
CA TYR A 186 -18.78 -13.06 -15.62
C TYR A 186 -19.46 -11.91 -16.38
N ASP A 187 -20.71 -12.09 -16.80
CA ASP A 187 -21.43 -11.07 -17.58
C ASP A 187 -21.68 -9.79 -16.78
N ASP A 188 -21.93 -9.90 -15.48
CA ASP A 188 -22.13 -8.76 -14.58
C ASP A 188 -20.82 -7.94 -14.47
N LEU A 189 -19.67 -8.61 -14.37
CA LEU A 189 -18.36 -7.96 -14.38
C LEU A 189 -18.07 -7.19 -15.67
N ILE A 190 -18.42 -7.78 -16.82
CA ILE A 190 -18.22 -7.13 -18.12
C ILE A 190 -19.15 -5.92 -18.28
N ALA A 191 -20.37 -6.01 -17.77
CA ALA A 191 -21.32 -4.90 -17.79
C ALA A 191 -20.82 -3.71 -16.95
N GLU A 192 -20.35 -3.95 -15.72
CA GLU A 192 -19.75 -2.93 -14.86
C GLU A 192 -18.52 -2.27 -15.48
N TRP A 193 -17.61 -3.08 -16.05
CA TRP A 193 -16.42 -2.55 -16.71
C TRP A 193 -16.75 -1.62 -17.87
N ARG A 194 -17.73 -1.97 -18.71
CA ARG A 194 -18.20 -1.12 -19.81
C ARG A 194 -18.87 0.16 -19.34
N ALA A 195 -19.60 0.13 -18.23
CA ALA A 195 -20.26 1.30 -17.66
C ALA A 195 -19.27 2.28 -17.00
N ALA A 196 -18.08 1.79 -16.64
CA ALA A 196 -17.01 2.57 -16.01
C ALA A 196 -16.01 3.20 -17.03
N GLN A 197 -16.21 2.97 -18.34
CA GLN A 197 -15.49 3.64 -19.43
C GLN A 197 -16.15 4.96 -19.81
#